data_AF-A0A967J9P3-F1
#
_entry.id   AF-A0A967J9P3-F1
#
_cell.length_a   1.000
_cell.length_b   1.000
_cell.length_c   1.000
_cell.angle_alpha   90.00
_cell.angle_beta   90.00
_cell.angle_gamma   90.00
#
_symmetry.space_group_name_H-M   'P 1'
#
loop_
_entity.id
_entity.type
_entity.pdbx_description
1 polymer ?
#
loop_
_entity_poly.entity_id
_entity_poly.type
_entity_poly.pdbx_seq_one_letter_code
_entity_poly.pdbx_strand_id
1 'polypeptide(L)'
;MFRDASRGAAFGGDFSHPDSVYANLAMTVDGGATWHLAGPVPLGGAVFGGATVPGTLTWVAVAPTGSAISTDDGMTWARIDSVNYWTVSAAGPDAVWAAGPGRISRLSR
;
A
#
# COMPACT_ATOMS: atom_id res chain seq x y z
N MET A 1 -9.00 -1.41 -1.53
CA MET A 1 -8.78 -1.75 -2.96
C MET A 1 -8.84 -3.26 -3.13
N PHE A 2 -9.16 -3.74 -4.33
CA PHE A 2 -9.33 -5.17 -4.62
C PHE A 2 -8.40 -5.60 -5.76
N ARG A 3 -7.69 -6.72 -5.56
CA ARG A 3 -6.88 -7.37 -6.62
C ARG A 3 -7.76 -8.22 -7.53
N ASP A 4 -8.75 -8.87 -6.95
CA ASP A 4 -9.78 -9.64 -7.64
C ASP A 4 -11.11 -9.56 -6.85
N ALA A 5 -12.13 -10.29 -7.29
CA ALA A 5 -13.45 -10.23 -6.69
C ALA A 5 -13.50 -10.68 -5.21
N SER A 6 -12.51 -11.43 -4.73
CA SER A 6 -12.50 -11.95 -3.36
C SER A 6 -11.38 -11.34 -2.50
N ARG A 7 -10.26 -10.93 -3.09
CA ARG A 7 -9.09 -10.45 -2.35
C ARG A 7 -8.95 -8.94 -2.39
N GLY A 8 -8.90 -8.34 -1.21
CA GLY A 8 -8.78 -6.90 -1.04
C GLY A 8 -7.96 -6.51 0.17
N ALA A 9 -7.48 -5.27 0.15
CA ALA A 9 -6.78 -4.65 1.26
C ALA A 9 -7.38 -3.27 1.57
N ALA A 10 -7.45 -2.97 2.86
CA ALA A 10 -7.76 -1.66 3.40
C ALA A 10 -6.53 -1.17 4.17
N PHE A 11 -6.04 0.01 3.78
CA PHE A 11 -4.91 0.66 4.41
C PHE A 11 -5.40 1.79 5.29
N GLY A 12 -4.68 2.07 6.36
CA GLY A 12 -5.01 3.11 7.30
C GLY A 12 -3.94 3.21 8.38
N GLY A 13 -4.37 3.34 9.63
CA GLY A 13 -3.50 3.54 10.78
C GLY A 13 -3.79 4.85 11.48
N ASP A 14 -2.95 5.22 12.44
CA ASP A 14 -3.13 6.42 13.24
C ASP A 14 -2.28 7.56 12.70
N PHE A 15 -2.94 8.54 12.08
CA PHE A 15 -2.27 9.74 11.58
C PHE A 15 -1.67 10.62 12.69
N SER A 16 -2.18 10.54 13.92
CA SER A 16 -1.67 11.31 15.06
C SER A 16 -0.38 10.75 15.64
N HIS A 17 -0.01 9.51 15.29
CA HIS A 17 1.20 8.82 15.76
C HIS A 17 2.08 8.39 14.57
N PRO A 18 2.86 9.32 13.96
CA PRO A 18 3.61 9.08 12.73
C PRO A 18 4.72 8.03 12.84
N ASP A 19 5.11 7.65 14.06
CA ASP A 19 6.11 6.60 14.30
C ASP A 19 5.48 5.21 14.53
N SER A 20 4.15 5.13 14.61
CA SER A 20 3.43 3.86 14.79
C SER A 20 3.25 3.13 13.47
N VAL A 21 3.59 1.85 13.42
CA VAL A 21 3.30 0.95 12.28
C VAL A 21 2.22 -0.07 12.61
N TYR A 22 1.53 0.11 13.74
CA TYR A 22 0.54 -0.85 14.21
C TYR A 22 -0.80 -0.69 13.50
N ALA A 23 -1.41 -1.83 13.17
CA ALA A 23 -2.77 -1.92 12.66
C ALA A 23 -3.07 -1.06 11.41
N ASN A 24 -2.09 -0.95 10.49
CA ASN A 24 -2.19 -0.12 9.29
C ASN A 24 -2.62 -0.87 8.01
N LEU A 25 -2.88 -2.19 8.12
CA LEU A 25 -3.35 -3.04 7.02
C LEU A 25 -4.38 -4.07 7.52
N ALA A 26 -5.54 -4.08 6.89
CA ALA A 26 -6.50 -5.17 6.98
C ALA A 26 -6.70 -5.81 5.60
N MET A 27 -6.82 -7.13 5.55
CA MET A 27 -7.07 -7.86 4.32
C MET A 27 -8.36 -8.67 4.38
N THR A 28 -8.93 -8.91 3.21
CA THR A 28 -10.09 -9.79 3.00
C THR A 28 -9.74 -10.81 1.91
N VAL A 29 -10.32 -12.00 2.02
CA VAL A 29 -10.25 -13.07 1.02
C VAL A 29 -11.64 -13.53 0.55
N ASP A 30 -12.69 -12.89 1.05
CA ASP A 30 -14.10 -13.23 0.83
C ASP A 30 -14.93 -12.03 0.31
N GLY A 31 -14.29 -11.14 -0.44
CA GLY A 31 -14.95 -10.02 -1.11
C GLY A 31 -15.34 -8.87 -0.17
N GLY A 32 -14.70 -8.81 1.01
CA GLY A 32 -14.95 -7.79 2.03
C GLY A 32 -16.05 -8.16 3.02
N ALA A 33 -16.51 -9.41 3.04
CA ALA A 33 -17.46 -9.90 4.04
C ALA A 33 -16.80 -10.00 5.43
N THR A 34 -15.55 -10.44 5.49
CA THR A 34 -14.72 -10.41 6.70
C THR A 34 -13.37 -9.78 6.42
N TRP A 35 -12.82 -9.14 7.46
CA TRP A 35 -11.53 -8.47 7.44
C TRP A 35 -10.69 -8.95 8.62
N HIS A 36 -9.42 -9.24 8.37
CA HIS A 36 -8.46 -9.57 9.40
C HIS A 36 -7.30 -8.59 9.36
N LEU A 37 -6.76 -8.30 10.53
CA LEU A 37 -5.52 -7.53 10.63
C LEU A 37 -4.37 -8.37 10.07
N ALA A 38 -3.64 -7.81 9.11
CA ALA A 38 -2.47 -8.47 8.52
C ALA A 38 -1.16 -7.90 9.08
N GLY A 39 -0.03 -8.44 8.62
CA GLY A 39 1.29 -7.93 8.98
C GLY A 39 1.43 -6.43 8.64
N PRO A 40 2.19 -5.67 9.44
CA PRO A 40 2.26 -4.22 9.28
C PRO A 40 2.97 -3.85 7.97
N VAL A 41 2.44 -2.84 7.28
CA VAL A 41 3.19 -2.15 6.23
C VAL A 41 4.27 -1.31 6.94
N PRO A 42 5.55 -1.35 6.52
CA PRO A 42 6.64 -0.65 7.21
C PRO A 42 6.68 0.86 6.89
N LEU A 43 5.52 1.52 6.99
CA LEU A 43 5.32 2.95 6.81
C LEU A 43 4.70 3.50 8.09
N GLY A 44 5.37 4.49 8.70
CA GLY A 44 4.93 5.08 9.96
C GLY A 44 3.68 5.95 9.79
N GLY A 45 2.83 5.91 10.81
CA GLY A 45 1.54 6.59 10.86
C GLY A 45 0.47 5.88 10.04
N ALA A 46 -0.39 6.67 9.41
CA ALA A 46 -1.37 6.13 8.47
C ALA A 46 -0.76 5.94 7.07
N VAL A 47 -1.05 4.80 6.46
CA VAL A 47 -0.83 4.56 5.03
C VAL A 47 -1.93 5.29 4.25
N PHE A 48 -1.53 6.21 3.38
CA PHE A 48 -2.47 7.13 2.71
C PHE A 48 -3.02 6.57 1.41
N GLY A 49 -2.21 5.80 0.69
CA GLY A 49 -2.59 5.23 -0.59
C GLY A 49 -2.05 3.83 -0.77
N GLY A 50 -2.73 3.05 -1.60
CA GLY A 50 -2.19 1.82 -2.11
C GLY A 50 -2.78 1.47 -3.47
N ALA A 51 -2.10 0.58 -4.18
CA ALA A 51 -2.51 0.04 -5.46
C ALA A 51 -2.11 -1.44 -5.58
N THR A 52 -2.95 -2.23 -6.25
CA THR A 52 -2.54 -3.53 -6.79
C THR A 52 -2.00 -3.33 -8.20
N VAL A 53 -0.96 -4.06 -8.57
CA VAL A 53 -0.40 -4.02 -9.93
C VAL A 53 -1.12 -5.07 -10.78
N PRO A 54 -1.83 -4.67 -11.86
CA PRO A 54 -2.53 -5.61 -12.72
C PRO A 54 -1.62 -6.70 -13.29
N GLY A 55 -2.10 -7.94 -13.27
CA GLY A 55 -1.38 -9.11 -13.81
C GLY A 55 -0.31 -9.70 -12.88
N THR A 56 -0.17 -9.20 -11.64
CA THR A 56 0.80 -9.72 -10.67
C THR A 56 0.18 -9.92 -9.28
N LEU A 57 0.99 -10.40 -8.33
CA LEU A 57 0.66 -10.43 -6.89
C LEU A 57 1.19 -9.19 -6.15
N THR A 58 1.57 -8.15 -6.89
CA THR A 58 2.25 -6.99 -6.33
C THR A 58 1.27 -5.98 -5.77
N TRP A 59 1.59 -5.49 -4.59
CA TRP A 59 0.92 -4.37 -3.94
C TRP A 59 1.94 -3.26 -3.69
N VAL A 60 1.51 -2.01 -3.84
CA VAL A 60 2.30 -0.83 -3.50
C VAL A 60 1.49 0.00 -2.51
N ALA A 61 2.16 0.51 -1.48
CA ALA A 61 1.59 1.38 -0.47
C ALA A 61 2.45 2.64 -0.35
N VAL A 62 1.81 3.77 -0.07
CA VAL A 62 2.47 5.06 0.10
C VAL A 62 1.92 5.82 1.30
N ALA A 63 2.80 6.61 1.91
CA ALA A 63 2.51 7.48 3.03
C ALA A 63 3.45 8.72 2.98
N PRO A 64 3.20 9.75 3.80
CA PRO A 64 4.16 10.84 3.97
C PRO A 64 5.56 10.37 4.42
N THR A 65 5.63 9.19 5.04
CA THR A 65 6.86 8.57 5.54
C THR A 65 7.59 7.69 4.49
N GLY A 66 7.02 7.47 3.31
CA GLY A 66 7.66 6.73 2.22
C GLY A 66 6.75 5.78 1.46
N SER A 67 7.37 4.88 0.70
CA SER A 67 6.69 3.84 -0.08
C SER A 67 7.12 2.44 0.35
N ALA A 68 6.24 1.46 0.21
CA ALA A 68 6.51 0.05 0.45
C ALA A 68 5.85 -0.83 -0.62
N ILE A 69 6.44 -2.02 -0.85
CA ILE A 69 6.00 -2.99 -1.84
C ILE A 69 5.83 -4.37 -1.20
N SER A 70 4.79 -5.09 -1.61
CA SER A 70 4.65 -6.53 -1.40
C SER A 70 4.63 -7.21 -2.76
N THR A 71 5.24 -8.39 -2.86
CA THR A 71 5.26 -9.20 -4.10
C THR A 71 4.66 -10.59 -3.91
N ASP A 72 4.15 -10.86 -2.73
CA ASP A 72 3.56 -12.12 -2.28
C ASP A 72 2.13 -11.89 -1.76
N ASP A 73 1.36 -11.08 -2.48
CA ASP A 73 -0.05 -10.81 -2.23
C ASP A 73 -0.37 -10.17 -0.87
N GLY A 74 0.50 -9.27 -0.41
CA GLY A 74 0.32 -8.52 0.84
C GLY A 74 0.77 -9.29 2.09
N MET A 75 1.35 -10.49 1.95
CA MET A 75 1.83 -11.29 3.08
C MET A 75 3.08 -10.69 3.72
N THR A 76 4.06 -10.27 2.92
CA THR A 76 5.27 -9.57 3.39
C THR A 76 5.49 -8.26 2.65
N TRP A 77 6.05 -7.28 3.35
CA TRP A 77 6.24 -5.92 2.85
C TRP A 77 7.69 -5.47 3.02
N ALA A 78 8.22 -4.83 1.99
CA ALA A 78 9.53 -4.19 1.99
C ALA A 78 9.37 -2.68 1.76
N ARG A 79 10.00 -1.86 2.60
CA ARG A 79 10.10 -0.43 2.36
C ARG A 79 11.07 -0.17 1.20
N ILE A 80 10.71 0.72 0.28
CA ILE A 80 11.52 1.02 -0.91
C ILE A 80 12.09 2.44 -0.91
N ASP A 81 11.46 3.39 -0.20
CA ASP A 81 11.96 4.75 -0.06
C ASP A 81 11.42 5.47 1.20
N SER A 82 11.77 6.74 1.34
CA SER A 82 11.28 7.68 2.36
C SER A 82 10.60 8.92 1.75
N VAL A 83 10.15 8.84 0.50
CA VAL A 83 9.58 9.99 -0.21
C VAL A 83 8.13 10.21 0.19
N ASN A 84 7.77 11.48 0.45
CA ASN A 84 6.41 11.87 0.81
C ASN A 84 5.45 11.75 -0.39
N TYR A 85 4.58 10.76 -0.35
CA TYR A 85 3.49 10.55 -1.31
C TYR A 85 2.16 10.33 -0.58
N TRP A 86 1.07 10.77 -1.20
CA TRP A 86 -0.30 10.70 -0.65
C TRP A 86 -1.20 9.75 -1.44
N THR A 87 -0.83 9.45 -2.68
CA THR A 87 -1.60 8.54 -3.54
C THR A 87 -0.68 7.77 -4.47
N VAL A 88 -1.12 6.59 -4.89
CA VAL A 88 -0.44 5.73 -5.83
C VAL A 88 -1.47 5.04 -6.72
N SER A 89 -1.13 4.84 -8.00
CA SER A 89 -1.95 4.09 -8.95
C SER A 89 -1.06 3.23 -9.83
N ALA A 90 -1.59 2.09 -10.27
CA ALA A 90 -0.90 1.15 -11.12
C ALA A 90 -1.81 0.69 -12.28
N ALA A 91 -1.26 0.71 -13.49
CA ALA A 91 -1.87 0.16 -14.70
C ALA A 91 -1.17 -1.11 -15.20
N GLY A 92 -0.01 -1.45 -14.63
CA GLY A 92 0.78 -2.64 -14.95
C GLY A 92 2.18 -2.58 -14.31
N PRO A 93 3.02 -3.62 -14.50
CA PRO A 93 4.33 -3.73 -13.85
C PRO A 93 5.26 -2.54 -14.09
N ASP A 94 5.22 -1.97 -15.30
CA ASP A 94 6.03 -0.82 -15.67
C ASP A 94 5.28 0.51 -15.52
N ALA A 95 4.06 0.49 -15.02
CA ALA A 95 3.13 1.61 -15.09
C ALA A 95 2.57 1.90 -13.69
N VAL A 96 3.46 2.29 -12.77
CA VAL A 96 3.13 2.67 -11.38
C VAL A 96 3.55 4.12 -11.14
N TRP A 97 2.63 4.95 -10.65
CA TRP A 97 2.89 6.35 -10.32
C TRP A 97 2.42 6.68 -8.92
N ALA A 98 3.27 7.42 -8.20
CA ALA A 98 2.97 7.98 -6.89
C ALA A 98 3.00 9.51 -6.96
N ALA A 99 2.10 10.16 -6.23
CA ALA A 99 1.99 11.61 -6.21
C ALA A 99 1.90 12.13 -4.77
N GLY A 100 2.49 13.30 -4.56
CA GLY A 100 2.59 13.99 -3.27
C GLY A 100 2.82 15.49 -3.47
N PRO A 101 3.17 16.23 -2.41
CA PRO A 101 3.32 17.69 -2.46
C PRO A 101 4.24 18.14 -3.60
N GLY A 102 3.65 18.77 -4.62
CA GLY A 102 4.36 19.33 -5.77
C GLY A 102 5.09 18.31 -6.67
N ARG A 103 4.79 17.00 -6.56
CA ARG A 103 5.49 15.97 -7.34
C ARG A 103 4.60 14.82 -7.79
N ILE A 104 4.94 14.29 -8.97
CA ILE A 104 4.49 12.99 -9.47
C ILE A 104 5.75 12.23 -9.89
N SER A 105 5.88 11.00 -9.42
CA SER A 105 7.00 10.12 -9.74
C SER A 105 6.48 8.82 -10.34
N ARG A 106 7.14 8.31 -11.38
CA ARG A 106 6.99 6.92 -11.77
C ARG A 106 7.84 6.08 -10.82
N LEU A 107 7.24 5.05 -10.22
CA LEU A 107 7.98 4.08 -9.42
C LEU A 107 8.50 3.00 -10.38
N SER A 108 9.81 2.75 -10.34
CA SER A 108 10.47 1.69 -11.11
C SER A 108 11.19 0.75 -10.16
N ARG A 109 11.42 -0.48 -10.64
CA ARG A 109 12.24 -1.47 -9.95
C ARG A 109 13.71 -1.09 -9.94
#